data_AF-B7PH74-F1
#
_entry.id   AF-B7PH74-F1
#
_cell.length_a   1.000
_cell.length_b   1.000
_cell.length_c   1.000
_cell.angle_alpha   90.00
_cell.angle_beta   90.00
_cell.angle_gamma   90.00
#
_symmetry.space_group_name_H-M   'P 1'
#
loop_
_entity.id
_entity.type
_entity.pdbx_description
1 polymer ?
#
loop_
_entity_poly.entity_id
_entity_poly.type
_entity_poly.pdbx_seq_one_letter_code
_entity_poly.pdbx_strand_id
1 'polypeptide(L)'
;MAFDLGLTQGDLNDSRQIVHFIRRIDAAMNFVLVAERMDESLILLKNALCWDLSDVIGFQQNVRVPQPLPSRIPHVVQKAILTVNFVDVALYSFFRSKLDDAIAAYGVERMQNEVAELRRRRMELYGDCVETEEPADKVFPAEFVYRKDVVGYRLKNGTAKDHGLCRLLLANELQFTSMIRQRQMVDISAFYFVSWGTGGTSAPSAWAGRGGLAVVALLVCLVWETNGQTQPWTAEKYDVAKQKQSRRSVRVATNGGK
;
A
#
# COMPACT_ATOMS: atom_id res chain seq x y z
N MET A 1 4.56 14.18 -3.01
CA MET A 1 3.69 13.17 -3.66
C MET A 1 2.80 13.81 -4.72
N ALA A 2 2.22 14.99 -4.46
CA ALA A 2 1.34 15.70 -5.38
C ALA A 2 2.01 16.00 -6.73
N PHE A 3 3.31 16.31 -6.72
CA PHE A 3 4.12 16.49 -7.92
C PHE A 3 4.12 15.23 -8.80
N ASP A 4 4.40 14.06 -8.22
CA ASP A 4 4.44 12.77 -8.94
C ASP A 4 3.06 12.37 -9.47
N LEU A 5 1.99 12.85 -8.83
CA LEU A 5 0.59 12.68 -9.25
C LEU A 5 0.13 13.74 -10.27
N GLY A 6 1.07 14.52 -10.82
CA GLY A 6 0.84 15.43 -11.94
C GLY A 6 0.26 16.79 -11.54
N LEU A 7 0.56 17.29 -10.34
CA LEU A 7 0.33 18.69 -9.99
C LEU A 7 1.49 19.55 -10.48
N THR A 8 1.20 20.65 -11.19
CA THR A 8 2.22 21.54 -11.73
C THR A 8 2.44 22.76 -10.84
N GLN A 9 3.57 23.45 -11.00
CA GLN A 9 3.86 24.66 -10.21
C GLN A 9 2.83 25.78 -10.43
N GLY A 10 2.24 25.88 -11.63
CA GLY A 10 1.22 26.89 -11.94
C GLY A 10 -0.07 26.72 -11.14
N ASP A 11 -0.37 25.49 -10.71
CA ASP A 11 -1.59 25.16 -9.97
C ASP A 11 -1.52 25.53 -8.48
N LEU A 12 -0.32 25.81 -7.96
CA LEU A 12 -0.07 26.02 -6.52
C LEU A 12 -0.64 27.35 -5.99
N ASN A 13 -0.95 28.30 -6.87
CA ASN A 13 -1.35 29.66 -6.50
C ASN A 13 -2.87 29.81 -6.27
N ASP A 14 -3.68 28.84 -6.67
CA ASP A 14 -5.15 28.88 -6.49
C ASP A 14 -5.62 27.70 -5.61
N SER A 15 -6.22 28.02 -4.46
CA SER A 15 -6.76 27.03 -3.53
C SER A 15 -7.85 26.16 -4.17
N ARG A 16 -8.60 26.69 -5.15
CA ARG A 16 -9.59 25.91 -5.90
C ARG A 16 -8.93 24.84 -6.75
N GLN A 17 -7.78 25.14 -7.37
CA GLN A 17 -7.04 24.16 -8.17
C GLN A 17 -6.52 23.01 -7.32
N ILE A 18 -6.10 23.27 -6.08
CA ILE A 18 -5.70 22.23 -5.13
C ILE A 18 -6.89 21.33 -4.78
N VAL A 19 -8.07 21.90 -4.53
CA VAL A 19 -9.30 21.12 -4.25
C VAL A 19 -9.69 20.29 -5.48
N HIS A 20 -9.67 20.87 -6.67
CA HIS A 20 -9.95 20.16 -7.92
C HIS A 20 -8.94 19.03 -8.16
N PHE A 21 -7.66 19.26 -7.89
CA PHE A 21 -6.62 18.24 -7.97
C PHE A 21 -6.91 17.07 -7.02
N ILE A 22 -7.16 17.34 -5.73
CA ILE A 22 -7.48 16.29 -4.76
C ILE A 22 -8.71 15.48 -5.21
N ARG A 23 -9.75 16.16 -5.71
CA ARG A 23 -10.96 15.50 -6.24
C ARG A 23 -10.71 14.67 -7.49
N ARG A 24 -9.82 15.11 -8.36
CA ARG A 24 -9.38 14.33 -9.53
C ARG A 24 -8.69 13.05 -9.09
N ILE A 25 -7.78 13.13 -8.11
CA ILE A 25 -7.10 11.94 -7.56
C ILE A 25 -8.11 11.01 -6.88
N ASP A 26 -9.04 11.55 -6.10
CA ASP A 26 -10.12 10.80 -5.46
C ASP A 26 -11.02 10.05 -6.45
N ALA A 27 -11.33 10.68 -7.59
CA ALA A 27 -12.13 10.06 -8.63
C ALA A 27 -11.35 9.00 -9.45
N ALA A 28 -10.03 9.15 -9.55
CA ALA A 28 -9.18 8.24 -10.32
C ALA A 28 -8.76 6.98 -9.54
N MET A 29 -8.73 7.06 -8.21
CA MET A 29 -8.25 5.98 -7.34
C MET A 29 -9.42 5.35 -6.58
N ASN A 30 -9.75 4.09 -6.89
CA ASN A 30 -10.81 3.36 -6.17
C ASN A 30 -10.49 3.15 -4.69
N PHE A 31 -9.20 3.00 -4.36
CA PHE A 31 -8.73 2.77 -3.00
C PHE A 31 -7.32 3.35 -2.82
N VAL A 32 -7.07 3.96 -1.66
CA VAL A 32 -5.76 4.53 -1.30
C VAL A 32 -5.38 4.03 0.08
N LEU A 33 -4.22 3.37 0.19
CA LEU A 33 -3.67 2.89 1.46
C LEU A 33 -2.93 4.01 2.18
N VAL A 34 -2.94 3.96 3.51
CA VAL A 34 -2.25 4.92 4.37
C VAL A 34 -1.14 4.20 5.13
N ALA A 35 0.10 4.61 4.91
CA ALA A 35 1.28 3.86 5.34
C ALA A 35 1.36 3.66 6.87
N GLU A 36 1.03 4.68 7.66
CA GLU A 36 1.01 4.58 9.13
C GLU A 36 -0.18 3.80 9.70
N ARG A 37 -1.13 3.42 8.83
CA ARG A 37 -2.30 2.58 9.14
C ARG A 37 -2.42 1.44 8.12
N MET A 38 -1.27 0.84 7.80
CA MET A 38 -1.17 -0.17 6.75
C MET A 38 -2.03 -1.39 7.08
N ASP A 39 -2.07 -1.83 8.34
CA ASP A 39 -2.86 -3.00 8.72
C ASP A 39 -4.36 -2.78 8.46
N GLU A 40 -4.93 -1.65 8.89
CA GLU A 40 -6.33 -1.33 8.61
C GLU A 40 -6.59 -1.17 7.10
N SER A 41 -5.65 -0.53 6.40
CA SER A 41 -5.74 -0.37 4.94
C SER A 41 -5.75 -1.73 4.23
N LEU A 42 -4.94 -2.69 4.67
CA LEU A 42 -4.87 -4.03 4.11
C LEU A 42 -6.12 -4.86 4.41
N ILE A 43 -6.72 -4.72 5.60
CA ILE A 43 -8.00 -5.39 5.90
C ILE A 43 -9.12 -4.88 4.98
N LEU A 44 -9.20 -3.56 4.78
CA LEU A 44 -10.17 -3.00 3.84
C LEU A 44 -9.89 -3.43 2.39
N LEU A 45 -8.63 -3.45 1.96
CA LEU A 45 -8.24 -3.92 0.63
C LEU A 45 -8.60 -5.40 0.42
N LYS A 46 -8.28 -6.24 1.41
CA LYS A 46 -8.66 -7.65 1.46
C LYS A 46 -10.15 -7.80 1.22
N ASN A 47 -10.97 -7.05 1.96
CA ASN A 47 -12.42 -7.11 1.82
C ASN A 47 -12.90 -6.62 0.44
N ALA A 48 -12.32 -5.53 -0.07
CA ALA A 48 -12.69 -4.97 -1.37
C ALA A 48 -12.37 -5.92 -2.54
N LEU A 49 -11.30 -6.72 -2.43
CA LEU A 49 -10.86 -7.67 -3.46
C LEU A 49 -11.36 -9.10 -3.22
N CYS A 50 -12.18 -9.33 -2.19
CA CYS A 50 -12.63 -10.66 -1.78
C CYS A 50 -11.46 -11.63 -1.52
N TRP A 51 -10.36 -11.10 -0.98
CA TRP A 51 -9.18 -11.88 -0.63
C TRP A 51 -9.28 -12.51 0.75
N ASP A 52 -8.49 -13.56 0.93
CA ASP A 52 -8.26 -14.16 2.23
C ASP A 52 -7.22 -13.38 3.01
N LEU A 53 -7.18 -13.63 4.32
CA LEU A 53 -6.23 -12.93 5.18
C LEU A 53 -4.78 -13.27 4.80
N SER A 54 -4.55 -14.49 4.30
CA SER A 54 -3.25 -14.95 3.81
C SER A 54 -2.70 -14.13 2.65
N ASP A 55 -3.57 -13.53 1.83
CA ASP A 55 -3.16 -12.81 0.62
C ASP A 55 -2.59 -11.41 0.92
N VAL A 56 -2.89 -10.88 2.12
CA VAL A 56 -2.45 -9.55 2.55
C VAL A 56 -1.40 -9.60 3.66
N ILE A 57 -0.95 -10.79 4.07
CA ILE A 57 0.15 -10.91 5.04
C ILE A 57 1.47 -10.57 4.34
N GLY A 58 2.19 -9.63 4.93
CA GLY A 58 3.57 -9.31 4.57
C GLY A 58 4.36 -8.86 5.78
N PHE A 59 5.69 -8.89 5.67
CA PHE A 59 6.60 -8.31 6.66
C PHE A 59 6.83 -6.83 6.38
N GLN A 60 7.24 -6.08 7.41
CA GLN A 60 7.54 -4.68 7.24
C GLN A 60 8.76 -4.54 6.34
N GLN A 61 8.61 -3.83 5.22
CA GLN A 61 9.69 -3.54 4.29
C GLN A 61 10.14 -2.09 4.46
N ASN A 62 11.36 -1.77 4.05
CA ASN A 62 11.94 -0.41 4.12
C ASN A 62 12.03 0.19 5.54
N VAL A 63 11.99 -0.65 6.58
CA VAL A 63 12.25 -0.24 7.95
C VAL A 63 13.72 0.14 8.06
N ARG A 64 14.03 1.34 8.53
CA ARG A 64 15.42 1.74 8.73
C ARG A 64 16.00 1.00 9.91
N VAL A 65 17.23 0.52 9.77
CA VAL A 65 18.02 0.03 10.91
C VAL A 65 18.11 1.18 11.92
N PRO A 66 17.86 0.92 13.23
CA PRO A 66 17.93 1.97 14.24
C PRO A 66 19.26 2.72 14.16
N GLN A 67 19.20 4.01 13.85
CA GLN A 67 20.34 4.92 13.90
C GLN A 67 20.11 5.95 15.00
N PRO A 68 21.19 6.45 15.64
CA PRO A 68 21.10 7.57 16.57
C PRO A 68 20.72 8.84 15.80
N LEU A 69 19.42 9.00 15.53
CA LEU A 69 18.84 10.21 14.99
C LEU A 69 18.56 11.20 16.13
N PRO A 70 18.62 12.52 15.87
CA PRO A 70 18.14 13.51 16.82
C PRO A 70 16.70 13.16 17.23
N SER A 71 16.46 13.05 18.54
CA SER A 71 15.18 12.59 19.10
C SER A 71 13.98 13.46 18.72
N ARG A 72 14.20 14.68 18.20
CA ARG A 72 13.14 15.59 17.77
C ARG A 72 13.58 16.57 16.70
N ILE A 73 12.80 16.66 15.62
CA ILE A 73 12.93 17.73 14.63
C ILE A 73 12.52 19.07 15.29
N PRO A 74 13.31 20.16 15.22
CA PRO A 74 12.94 21.44 15.79
C PRO A 74 11.61 21.97 15.24
N HIS A 75 10.80 22.62 16.09
CA HIS A 75 9.46 23.09 15.69
C HIS A 75 9.49 24.04 14.48
N VAL A 76 10.50 24.92 14.39
CA VAL A 76 10.68 25.81 13.24
C VAL A 76 10.85 25.03 11.93
N VAL A 77 11.60 23.93 11.96
CA VAL A 77 11.83 23.05 10.80
C VAL A 77 10.55 22.29 10.47
N GLN A 78 9.83 21.77 11.47
CA GLN A 78 8.53 21.12 11.23
C GLN A 78 7.54 22.06 10.53
N LYS A 79 7.43 23.31 11.00
CA LYS A 79 6.56 24.31 10.39
C LYS A 79 6.98 24.62 8.95
N ALA A 80 8.29 24.74 8.69
CA ALA A 80 8.79 24.95 7.33
C ALA A 80 8.43 23.78 6.41
N ILE A 81 8.65 22.53 6.84
CA ILE A 81 8.31 21.32 6.06
C ILE A 81 6.81 21.31 5.73
N LEU A 82 5.94 21.54 6.71
CA LEU A 82 4.49 21.54 6.50
C LEU A 82 4.03 22.69 5.59
N THR A 83 4.72 23.84 5.64
CA THR A 83 4.40 24.99 4.78
C THR A 83 4.80 24.73 3.33
N VAL A 84 5.99 24.18 3.11
CA VAL A 84 6.48 23.86 1.75
C VAL A 84 5.69 22.70 1.13
N ASN A 85 5.27 21.72 1.94
CA ASN A 85 4.52 20.55 1.49
C ASN A 85 3.01 20.68 1.73
N PHE A 86 2.47 21.90 1.78
CA PHE A 86 1.08 22.13 2.19
C PHE A 86 0.04 21.38 1.34
N VAL A 87 0.31 21.19 0.04
CA VAL A 87 -0.54 20.39 -0.84
C VAL A 87 -0.49 18.91 -0.47
N ASP A 88 0.70 18.35 -0.26
CA ASP A 88 0.87 16.97 0.19
C ASP A 88 0.18 16.74 1.54
N VAL A 89 0.26 17.72 2.45
CA VAL A 89 -0.46 17.71 3.73
C VAL A 89 -1.97 17.69 3.52
N ALA A 90 -2.49 18.49 2.58
CA ALA A 90 -3.92 18.52 2.27
C ALA A 90 -4.39 17.19 1.65
N LEU A 91 -3.63 16.65 0.70
CA LEU A 91 -3.89 15.36 0.04
C LEU A 91 -3.90 14.21 1.07
N TYR A 92 -2.86 14.13 1.90
CA TYR A 92 -2.75 13.14 2.96
C TYR A 92 -3.90 13.27 3.97
N SER A 93 -4.23 14.50 4.40
CA SER A 93 -5.32 14.73 5.35
C SER A 93 -6.68 14.28 4.80
N PHE A 94 -6.90 14.49 3.49
CA PHE A 94 -8.11 14.05 2.80
C PHE A 94 -8.24 12.52 2.80
N PHE A 95 -7.21 11.79 2.34
CA PHE A 95 -7.26 10.33 2.28
C PHE A 95 -7.23 9.66 3.65
N ARG A 96 -6.54 10.25 4.63
CA ARG A 96 -6.61 9.78 6.02
C ARG A 96 -8.04 9.88 6.57
N SER A 97 -8.74 10.98 6.31
CA SER A 97 -10.15 11.13 6.69
C SER A 97 -11.04 10.11 5.98
N LYS A 98 -10.81 9.86 4.68
CA LYS A 98 -11.56 8.81 3.95
C LYS A 98 -11.32 7.42 4.54
N LEU A 99 -10.10 7.12 4.98
CA LEU A 99 -9.80 5.86 5.67
C LEU A 99 -10.57 5.77 7.00
N ASP A 100 -10.62 6.85 7.77
CA ASP A 100 -11.40 6.91 9.02
C ASP A 100 -12.89 6.61 8.74
N ASP A 101 -13.47 7.22 7.71
CA ASP A 101 -14.85 6.99 7.29
C ASP A 101 -15.08 5.53 6.84
N ALA A 102 -14.14 4.96 6.07
CA ALA A 102 -14.21 3.58 5.60
C ALA A 102 -14.14 2.57 6.76
N ILE A 103 -13.31 2.83 7.78
CA ILE A 103 -13.21 1.99 8.97
C ILE A 103 -14.49 2.07 9.80
N ALA A 104 -15.07 3.27 9.93
CA ALA A 104 -16.35 3.43 10.62
C ALA A 104 -17.46 2.65 9.91
N ALA A 105 -17.52 2.71 8.58
CA ALA A 105 -18.50 1.96 7.77
C ALA A 105 -18.27 0.44 7.82
N TYR A 106 -17.02 -0.01 7.89
CA TYR A 106 -16.67 -1.42 8.02
C TYR A 106 -17.00 -2.00 9.40
N GLY A 107 -16.99 -1.14 10.43
CA GLY A 107 -17.20 -1.49 11.83
C GLY A 107 -15.88 -1.50 12.61
N VAL A 108 -15.78 -0.62 13.62
CA VAL A 108 -14.54 -0.41 14.39
C VAL A 108 -14.12 -1.67 15.16
N GLU A 109 -15.05 -2.36 15.82
CA GLU A 109 -14.75 -3.60 16.56
C GLU A 109 -14.30 -4.72 15.62
N ARG A 110 -15.00 -4.90 14.49
CA ARG A 110 -14.62 -5.85 13.45
C ARG A 110 -13.21 -5.55 12.92
N MET A 111 -12.90 -4.29 12.63
CA MET A 111 -11.59 -3.86 12.18
C MET A 111 -10.50 -4.21 13.19
N GLN A 112 -10.73 -3.94 14.48
CA GLN A 112 -9.78 -4.27 15.54
C GLN A 112 -9.50 -5.78 15.61
N ASN A 113 -10.54 -6.60 15.51
CA ASN A 113 -10.40 -8.06 15.54
C ASN A 113 -9.64 -8.60 14.32
N GLU A 114 -9.96 -8.14 13.10
CA GLU A 114 -9.26 -8.59 11.89
C GLU A 114 -7.80 -8.11 11.86
N VAL A 115 -7.50 -6.90 12.34
CA VAL A 115 -6.12 -6.42 12.49
C VAL A 115 -5.35 -7.22 13.54
N ALA A 116 -5.98 -7.59 14.66
CA ALA A 116 -5.34 -8.42 15.68
C ALA A 116 -4.98 -9.80 15.11
N GLU A 117 -5.90 -10.41 14.35
CA GLU A 117 -5.68 -11.68 13.68
C GLU A 117 -4.59 -11.59 12.60
N LEU A 118 -4.58 -10.51 11.80
CA LEU A 118 -3.51 -10.24 10.82
C LEU A 118 -2.14 -10.20 11.49
N ARG A 119 -2.03 -9.44 12.59
CA ARG A 119 -0.78 -9.32 13.37
C ARG A 119 -0.36 -10.64 13.99
N ARG A 120 -1.31 -11.41 14.54
CA ARG A 120 -1.04 -12.75 15.10
C ARG A 120 -0.43 -13.67 14.05
N ARG A 121 -1.08 -13.81 12.88
CA ARG A 121 -0.56 -14.66 11.80
C ARG A 121 0.77 -14.17 11.23
N ARG A 122 0.95 -12.85 11.10
CA ARG A 122 2.23 -12.27 10.69
C ARG A 122 3.34 -12.66 11.66
N MET A 123 3.10 -12.60 12.98
CA MET A 123 4.07 -12.98 14.00
C MET A 123 4.40 -14.48 13.97
N GLU A 124 3.41 -15.34 13.71
CA GLU A 124 3.62 -16.78 13.56
C GLU A 124 4.52 -17.10 12.36
N LEU A 125 4.23 -16.49 11.21
CA LEU A 125 5.06 -16.62 10.01
C LEU A 125 6.45 -16.02 10.23
N TYR A 126 6.54 -14.90 10.96
CA TYR A 126 7.82 -14.30 11.30
C TYR A 126 8.69 -15.27 12.10
N GLY A 127 8.15 -15.91 13.15
CA GLY A 127 8.89 -16.89 13.96
C GLY A 127 9.25 -18.19 13.21
N ASP A 128 8.48 -18.55 12.20
CA ASP A 128 8.77 -19.69 11.32
C ASP A 128 9.87 -19.37 10.30
N CYS A 129 9.77 -18.20 9.65
CA CYS A 129 10.59 -17.85 8.50
C CYS A 129 11.90 -17.11 8.84
N VAL A 130 11.92 -16.25 9.86
CA VAL A 130 13.03 -15.31 10.12
C VAL A 130 14.02 -15.89 11.13
N GLU A 131 15.29 -15.95 10.74
CA GLU A 131 16.41 -16.31 11.62
C GLU A 131 17.00 -15.09 12.31
N THR A 132 17.35 -14.08 11.53
CA THR A 132 17.93 -12.82 12.00
C THR A 132 17.51 -11.64 11.12
N GLU A 133 17.57 -10.45 11.70
CA GLU A 133 17.49 -9.17 10.99
C GLU A 133 18.89 -8.59 10.84
N GLU A 134 19.27 -8.21 9.63
CA GLU A 134 20.54 -7.57 9.33
C GLU A 134 20.34 -6.41 8.35
N PRO A 135 21.28 -5.46 8.23
CA PRO A 135 21.28 -4.49 7.14
C PRO A 135 21.12 -5.16 5.77
N ALA A 136 20.33 -4.56 4.88
CA ALA A 136 19.96 -5.15 3.61
C ALA A 136 21.15 -5.55 2.72
N ASP A 137 22.26 -4.81 2.80
CA ASP A 137 23.49 -5.11 2.06
C ASP A 137 24.26 -6.35 2.56
N LYS A 138 23.92 -6.85 3.76
CA LYS A 138 24.43 -8.12 4.28
C LYS A 138 23.55 -9.31 3.91
N VAL A 139 22.25 -9.05 3.71
CA VAL A 139 21.25 -10.09 3.43
C VAL A 139 21.14 -10.36 1.93
N PHE A 140 21.10 -9.30 1.12
CA PHE A 140 20.80 -9.40 -0.31
C PHE A 140 22.03 -9.12 -1.18
N PRO A 141 22.12 -9.73 -2.37
CA PRO A 141 23.11 -9.36 -3.38
C PRO A 141 23.03 -7.88 -3.76
N ALA A 142 24.15 -7.28 -4.16
CA ALA A 142 24.27 -5.84 -4.39
C ALA A 142 23.28 -5.29 -5.43
N GLU A 143 22.94 -6.08 -6.45
CA GLU A 143 21.97 -5.75 -7.49
C GLU A 143 20.53 -5.60 -6.96
N PHE A 144 20.23 -6.17 -5.80
CA PHE A 144 18.92 -6.07 -5.15
C PHE A 144 18.91 -5.08 -3.98
N VAL A 145 19.95 -4.25 -3.80
CA VAL A 145 20.05 -3.32 -2.68
C VAL A 145 19.95 -1.87 -3.17
N TYR A 146 18.80 -1.23 -2.94
CA TYR A 146 18.64 0.20 -3.20
C TYR A 146 19.17 1.08 -2.05
N ARG A 147 18.84 0.72 -0.80
CA ARG A 147 19.34 1.37 0.42
C ARG A 147 19.98 0.33 1.33
N LYS A 148 21.14 0.66 1.90
CA LYS A 148 21.90 -0.22 2.81
C LYS A 148 21.42 -0.12 4.25
N ASP A 149 20.83 1.02 4.63
CA ASP A 149 20.38 1.33 5.98
C ASP A 149 18.97 0.82 6.31
N VAL A 150 18.45 -0.14 5.54
CA VAL A 150 17.15 -0.78 5.81
C VAL A 150 17.33 -2.21 6.29
N VAL A 151 16.38 -2.69 7.06
CA VAL A 151 16.33 -4.06 7.58
C VAL A 151 16.09 -5.04 6.43
N GLY A 152 16.89 -6.10 6.40
CA GLY A 152 16.68 -7.31 5.61
C GLY A 152 16.54 -8.52 6.54
N TYR A 153 15.83 -9.54 6.05
CA TYR A 153 15.50 -10.74 6.83
C TYR A 153 16.28 -11.95 6.31
N ARG A 154 16.97 -12.65 7.20
CA ARG A 154 17.59 -13.94 6.89
C ARG A 154 16.58 -15.06 7.06
N LEU A 155 16.53 -15.96 6.07
CA LEU A 155 15.69 -17.14 6.10
C LEU A 155 16.26 -18.18 7.07
N LYS A 156 15.40 -18.74 7.91
CA LYS A 156 15.73 -19.83 8.82
C LYS A 156 16.12 -21.12 8.07
N ASN A 157 17.30 -21.64 8.39
CA ASN A 157 17.82 -22.85 7.73
C ASN A 157 17.04 -24.11 8.12
N GLY A 158 16.39 -24.73 7.13
CA GLY A 158 15.83 -26.09 7.19
C GLY A 158 14.71 -26.35 8.20
N THR A 159 14.19 -25.32 8.86
CA THR A 159 13.16 -25.46 9.93
C THR A 159 11.87 -24.71 9.64
N ALA A 160 11.81 -23.95 8.55
CA ALA A 160 10.57 -23.29 8.12
C ALA A 160 9.58 -24.33 7.58
N LYS A 161 8.31 -24.20 7.95
CA LYS A 161 7.26 -25.13 7.50
C LYS A 161 7.02 -25.04 5.99
N ASP A 162 7.02 -23.82 5.46
CA ASP A 162 6.87 -23.55 4.03
C ASP A 162 8.03 -22.66 3.53
N HIS A 163 9.10 -23.30 3.08
CA HIS A 163 10.26 -22.62 2.51
C HIS A 163 9.92 -21.75 1.29
N GLY A 164 8.90 -22.13 0.50
CA GLY A 164 8.50 -21.37 -0.68
C GLY A 164 7.84 -20.05 -0.30
N LEU A 165 6.87 -20.12 0.61
CA LEU A 165 6.20 -18.94 1.16
C LEU A 165 7.19 -18.02 1.90
N CYS A 166 8.05 -18.58 2.75
CA CYS A 166 9.05 -17.78 3.46
C CYS A 166 9.98 -17.04 2.49
N ARG A 167 10.44 -17.69 1.40
CA ARG A 167 11.25 -16.98 0.38
C ARG A 167 10.52 -15.79 -0.24
N LEU A 168 9.20 -15.88 -0.43
CA LEU A 168 8.41 -14.77 -0.95
C LEU A 168 8.26 -13.64 0.08
N LEU A 169 7.97 -13.98 1.34
CA LEU A 169 7.78 -13.00 2.42
C LEU A 169 9.07 -12.24 2.79
N LEU A 170 10.23 -12.90 2.68
CA LEU A 170 11.53 -12.32 3.02
C LEU A 170 12.20 -11.56 1.87
N ALA A 171 11.71 -11.74 0.63
CA ALA A 171 12.25 -11.03 -0.52
C ALA A 171 11.99 -9.53 -0.40
N ASN A 172 13.01 -8.72 -0.68
CA ASN A 172 12.82 -7.28 -0.79
C ASN A 172 12.12 -6.91 -2.11
N GLU A 173 11.73 -5.64 -2.26
CA GLU A 173 11.02 -5.13 -3.43
C GLU A 173 11.67 -5.53 -4.77
N LEU A 174 13.00 -5.33 -4.89
CA LEU A 174 13.72 -5.57 -6.14
C LEU A 174 13.79 -7.06 -6.47
N GLN A 175 14.09 -7.90 -5.48
CA GLN A 175 14.15 -9.34 -5.64
C GLN A 175 12.76 -9.90 -5.97
N PHE A 176 11.72 -9.49 -5.23
CA PHE A 176 10.35 -9.94 -5.43
C PHE A 176 9.81 -9.52 -6.81
N THR A 177 10.07 -8.28 -7.23
CA THR A 177 9.71 -7.79 -8.56
C THR A 177 10.41 -8.59 -9.66
N SER A 178 11.69 -8.93 -9.47
CA SER A 178 12.43 -9.79 -10.40
C SER A 178 11.79 -11.17 -10.51
N MET A 179 11.40 -11.79 -9.39
CA MET A 179 10.70 -13.08 -9.36
C MET A 179 9.37 -13.04 -10.12
N ILE A 180 8.55 -12.01 -9.92
CA ILE A 180 7.27 -11.86 -10.63
C ILE A 180 7.51 -11.67 -12.13
N ARG A 181 8.41 -10.76 -12.51
CA ARG A 181 8.70 -10.48 -13.93
C ARG A 181 9.19 -11.72 -14.66
N GLN A 182 10.07 -12.51 -14.04
CA GLN A 182 10.54 -13.77 -14.63
C GLN A 182 9.38 -14.73 -14.90
N ARG A 183 8.45 -14.90 -13.95
CA ARG A 183 7.27 -15.75 -14.15
C ARG A 183 6.37 -15.23 -15.28
N GLN A 184 6.05 -13.94 -15.27
CA GLN A 184 5.21 -13.33 -16.32
C GLN A 184 5.83 -13.45 -17.71
N MET A 185 7.14 -13.26 -17.84
CA MET A 185 7.83 -13.37 -19.13
C MET A 185 7.87 -14.80 -19.67
N VAL A 186 8.00 -15.80 -18.79
CA VAL A 186 7.89 -17.22 -19.18
C VAL A 186 6.49 -17.48 -19.74
N ASP A 187 5.44 -17.04 -19.04
CA ASP A 187 4.05 -17.24 -19.49
C ASP A 187 3.76 -16.55 -20.83
N ILE A 188 4.29 -15.33 -21.02
CA ILE A 188 4.19 -14.62 -22.29
C ILE A 188 4.92 -15.38 -23.40
N SER A 189 6.15 -15.84 -23.17
CA SER A 189 6.91 -16.60 -24.19
C SER A 189 6.24 -17.94 -24.54
N ALA A 190 5.65 -18.63 -23.56
CA ALA A 190 4.89 -19.86 -23.77
C ALA A 190 3.62 -19.60 -24.60
N PHE A 191 2.92 -18.49 -24.36
CA PHE A 191 1.77 -18.07 -25.17
C PHE A 191 2.15 -17.80 -26.63
N TYR A 192 3.27 -17.09 -26.88
CA TYR A 192 3.75 -16.85 -28.25
C TYR A 192 4.22 -18.13 -28.95
N PHE A 193 4.80 -19.10 -28.24
CA PHE A 193 5.23 -20.37 -28.82
C PHE A 193 4.05 -21.25 -29.26
N VAL A 194 2.95 -21.25 -28.51
CA VAL A 194 1.70 -21.94 -28.88
C VAL A 194 0.98 -21.22 -30.04
N SER A 195 1.05 -19.89 -30.10
CA SER A 195 0.36 -19.10 -31.12
C SER A 195 1.06 -19.09 -32.49
N TRP A 196 2.36 -19.37 -32.58
CA TRP A 196 3.13 -19.37 -33.84
C TRP A 196 3.70 -20.74 -34.21
N GLY A 197 3.52 -21.75 -33.37
CA GLY A 197 4.04 -23.11 -33.56
C GLY A 197 3.05 -24.12 -34.14
N THR A 198 2.28 -23.79 -35.19
CA THR A 198 1.67 -24.80 -36.10
C THR A 198 1.56 -24.28 -37.54
N GLY A 199 2.67 -23.79 -38.08
CA GLY A 199 2.82 -23.61 -39.53
C GLY A 199 3.33 -24.88 -40.21
N GLY A 200 2.41 -25.78 -40.60
CA GLY A 200 2.62 -26.74 -41.70
C GLY A 200 2.89 -28.20 -41.33
N THR A 201 1.88 -29.08 -41.47
CA THR A 201 1.77 -30.07 -42.56
C THR A 201 0.51 -30.92 -42.37
N SER A 202 -0.12 -31.25 -43.48
CA SER A 202 -1.38 -31.97 -43.66
C SER A 202 -1.35 -33.43 -43.18
N ALA A 203 -2.35 -33.87 -42.40
CA ALA A 203 -3.11 -35.13 -42.55
C ALA A 203 -4.13 -35.33 -41.38
N PRO A 204 -5.21 -36.10 -41.56
CA PRO A 204 -6.53 -35.72 -41.06
C PRO A 204 -7.02 -36.43 -39.78
N SER A 205 -8.01 -35.77 -39.16
CA SER A 205 -9.14 -36.33 -38.39
C SER A 205 -8.83 -37.31 -37.24
N ALA A 206 -8.88 -36.80 -36.02
CA ALA A 206 -9.76 -37.28 -34.95
C ALA A 206 -9.69 -36.29 -33.77
N TRP A 207 -10.64 -36.38 -32.84
CA TRP A 207 -10.90 -35.46 -31.72
C TRP A 207 -11.99 -34.43 -31.98
N ALA A 208 -13.17 -35.01 -32.16
CA ALA A 208 -14.44 -34.41 -31.83
C ALA A 208 -14.52 -34.12 -30.32
N GLY A 209 -14.94 -32.89 -30.01
CA GLY A 209 -15.91 -32.59 -28.96
C GLY A 209 -15.51 -32.83 -27.51
N ARG A 210 -15.26 -31.73 -26.79
CA ARG A 210 -16.20 -31.27 -25.75
C ARG A 210 -15.84 -29.89 -25.19
N GLY A 211 -16.84 -28.99 -25.22
CA GLY A 211 -17.08 -27.84 -24.35
C GLY A 211 -15.93 -26.85 -24.16
N GLY A 212 -16.05 -25.59 -24.55
CA GLY A 212 -17.22 -24.75 -24.31
C GLY A 212 -16.90 -23.84 -23.15
N LEU A 213 -16.84 -22.54 -23.45
CA LEU A 213 -16.72 -21.43 -22.50
C LEU A 213 -17.44 -21.70 -21.17
N ALA A 214 -16.67 -21.72 -20.08
CA ALA A 214 -17.20 -21.53 -18.74
C ALA A 214 -16.86 -20.11 -18.28
N VAL A 215 -17.60 -19.15 -18.81
CA VAL A 215 -17.93 -17.92 -18.09
C VAL A 215 -19.02 -18.31 -17.10
N VAL A 216 -18.66 -18.60 -15.84
CA VAL A 216 -19.62 -18.58 -14.73
C VAL A 216 -18.93 -18.13 -13.43
N ALA A 217 -19.21 -16.87 -13.09
CA ALA A 217 -19.46 -16.34 -11.75
C ALA A 217 -18.64 -16.90 -10.57
N LEU A 218 -17.64 -16.14 -10.13
CA LEU A 218 -17.38 -16.02 -8.70
C LEU A 218 -18.31 -14.94 -8.15
N LEU A 219 -19.14 -15.36 -7.20
CA LEU A 219 -20.04 -14.55 -6.40
C LEU A 219 -19.33 -13.26 -5.96
N VAL A 220 -19.79 -12.13 -6.50
CA VAL A 220 -19.68 -10.83 -5.85
C VAL A 220 -20.15 -11.04 -4.42
N CYS A 221 -19.29 -10.76 -3.43
CA CYS A 221 -19.69 -10.69 -2.03
C CYS A 221 -20.88 -9.73 -1.93
N LEU A 222 -22.08 -10.30 -1.90
CA LEU A 222 -23.34 -9.58 -1.73
C LEU A 222 -23.30 -8.95 -0.34
N VAL A 223 -22.97 -7.66 -0.31
CA VAL A 223 -23.77 -6.55 0.24
C VAL A 223 -22.78 -5.38 0.42
N TRP A 224 -22.74 -4.48 -0.57
CA TRP A 224 -22.38 -3.09 -0.34
C TRP A 224 -23.46 -2.21 -0.99
N GLU A 225 -24.65 -2.27 -0.41
CA GLU A 225 -25.74 -1.30 -0.54
C GLU A 225 -25.95 -0.75 0.87
N THR A 226 -26.04 0.54 1.19
CA THR A 226 -26.07 1.81 0.45
C THR A 226 -25.64 2.94 1.42
N ASN A 227 -25.39 4.13 0.87
CA ASN A 227 -25.32 5.42 1.57
C ASN A 227 -24.06 5.77 2.37
N GLY A 228 -22.96 5.99 1.65
CA GLY A 228 -21.94 6.96 2.06
C GLY A 228 -22.10 8.26 1.28
N GLN A 229 -23.03 9.16 1.67
CA GLN A 229 -22.97 10.55 1.23
C GLN A 229 -21.66 11.15 1.76
N THR A 230 -20.61 11.11 0.93
CA THR A 230 -19.39 11.88 1.20
C THR A 230 -19.73 13.34 0.96
N GLN A 231 -19.98 14.07 2.05
CA GLN A 231 -20.16 15.52 2.03
C GLN A 231 -19.00 16.18 1.26
N PRO A 232 -19.26 17.09 0.31
CA PRO A 232 -18.20 17.72 -0.45
C PRO A 232 -17.23 18.47 0.49
N TRP A 233 -15.94 18.17 0.39
CA TRP A 233 -14.86 18.96 0.94
C TRP A 233 -14.88 20.35 0.28
N THR A 234 -15.41 21.33 0.99
CA THR A 234 -15.54 22.72 0.53
C THR A 234 -14.24 23.49 0.79
N ALA A 235 -14.00 24.57 0.03
CA ALA A 235 -12.86 25.47 0.26
C ALA A 235 -12.83 26.02 1.71
N GLU A 236 -13.98 26.10 2.36
CA GLU A 236 -14.10 26.48 3.77
C GLU A 236 -13.45 25.47 4.73
N LYS A 237 -13.47 24.16 4.44
CA LYS A 237 -12.77 23.14 5.24
C LYS A 237 -11.24 23.24 5.11
N TYR A 238 -10.73 23.70 3.97
CA TYR A 238 -9.31 24.03 3.79
C TYR A 238 -8.91 25.23 4.66
N ASP A 239 -9.71 26.30 4.68
CA ASP A 239 -9.43 27.47 5.52
C ASP A 239 -9.59 27.18 7.02
N VAL A 240 -10.52 26.30 7.41
CA VAL A 240 -10.64 25.80 8.79
C VAL A 240 -9.45 24.94 9.19
N ALA A 241 -8.90 24.11 8.29
CA ALA A 241 -7.66 23.38 8.54
C ALA A 241 -6.47 24.35 8.73
N LYS A 242 -6.39 25.39 7.90
CA LYS A 242 -5.42 26.49 7.99
C LYS A 242 -5.55 27.28 9.32
N GLN A 243 -6.78 27.57 9.77
CA GLN A 243 -7.05 28.27 11.02
C GLN A 243 -6.87 27.40 12.28
N LYS A 244 -7.23 26.10 12.26
CA LYS A 244 -6.96 25.18 13.38
C LYS A 244 -5.46 25.02 13.60
N GLN A 245 -4.66 24.99 12.53
CA GLN A 245 -3.21 24.94 12.61
C GLN A 245 -2.62 26.25 13.18
N SER A 246 -3.20 27.40 12.83
CA SER A 246 -2.87 28.71 13.43
C SER A 246 -3.24 28.79 14.93
N ARG A 247 -4.46 28.39 15.33
CA ARG A 247 -4.92 28.44 16.74
C ARG A 247 -4.18 27.44 17.64
N ARG A 248 -3.77 26.27 17.13
CA ARG A 248 -2.94 25.31 17.88
C ARG A 248 -1.54 25.87 18.14
N SER A 249 -1.00 26.68 17.22
CA SER A 249 0.27 27.39 17.40
C SER A 249 0.20 28.52 18.44
N VAL A 250 -0.96 29.18 18.59
CA VAL A 250 -1.18 30.25 19.61
C VAL A 250 -1.44 29.67 21.01
N ARG A 251 -2.15 28.54 21.10
CA ARG A 251 -2.47 27.90 22.39
C ARG A 251 -1.27 27.20 23.05
N VAL A 252 -0.26 26.81 22.27
CA VAL A 252 1.02 26.28 22.80
C VAL A 252 1.94 27.41 23.29
N ALA A 253 1.82 28.63 22.75
CA ALA A 253 2.61 29.79 23.19
C ALA A 253 2.11 30.42 24.51
N THR A 254 0.89 30.10 24.95
CA THR A 254 0.24 30.73 26.13
C THR A 254 0.28 29.88 27.41
N ASN A 255 0.77 28.64 27.34
CA ASN A 255 0.87 27.73 28.50
C ASN A 255 2.32 27.51 29.01
N GLY A 256 3.27 28.36 28.60
CA GLY A 256 4.67 28.32 29.02
C GLY A 256 5.07 29.44 29.98
N GLY A 257 4.21 29.78 30.94
CA GLY A 257 4.45 30.87 31.88
C GLY A 257 3.94 30.55 33.28
N LYS A 258 4.74 29.80 34.04
CA LYS A 258 5.08 29.99 35.46
C LYS A 258 6.21 29.02 35.82
#